data_AF-A0A8H6BV24-F1
#
_entry.id   AF-A0A8H6BV24-F1
#
_cell.length_a   1.000
_cell.length_b   1.000
_cell.length_c   1.000
_cell.angle_alpha   90.00
_cell.angle_beta   90.00
_cell.angle_gamma   90.00
#
_symmetry.space_group_name_H-M   'P 1'
#
loop_
_entity.id
_entity.type
_entity.pdbx_description
1 polymer ?
#
loop_
_entity_poly.entity_id
_entity_poly.type
_entity_poly.pdbx_seq_one_letter_code
_entity_poly.pdbx_strand_id
1 'polypeptide(L)'
;MKKLKPDLVVTFNLSRFQKHLRTNAFVNMVRSKIGVLTAIVYDAALRYIENKSPPMDYPLLDIPGLINDPKDVKEYILSIENKLVNEKKITFSARDIQRLLPKDIDFKNSVITPTFAKPKRPLENGSSPTLKKIKLEDGIASSTSTSTSTSSSTSSNGTSIDLNTLEQHLKLLLNGTNTAFVNEISPGNYTIPFSHLTNILKQNNFEALVKATLGDYAFRILRCVKSMKLCDEKAICNGALLKEKTVRTSKTFYLFRHKSNSNFNYLKNCLIYDMAEILNRIQDFKLEHKILLEKYKLVEGQEDQYLLDRELKLLNDLQLREIKNLVKFQRIKSLYSLYSLVD
;
A
#
# COMPACT_ATOMS: atom_id res chain seq x y z
N MET A 1 -25.06 -24.88 -5.90
CA MET A 1 -24.24 -24.73 -4.67
C MET A 1 -23.33 -25.93 -4.53
N LYS A 2 -22.02 -25.73 -4.35
CA LYS A 2 -21.09 -26.84 -4.02
C LYS A 2 -21.31 -27.20 -2.55
N LYS A 3 -21.82 -28.40 -2.28
CA LYS A 3 -21.94 -28.91 -0.90
C LYS A 3 -20.59 -29.44 -0.44
N LEU A 4 -20.18 -29.08 0.77
CA LEU A 4 -18.99 -29.64 1.42
C LEU A 4 -19.27 -31.10 1.77
N LYS A 5 -18.24 -31.95 1.65
CA LYS A 5 -18.34 -33.35 2.07
C LYS A 5 -18.42 -33.41 3.60
N PRO A 6 -19.34 -34.22 4.17
CA PRO A 6 -19.51 -34.29 5.62
C PRO A 6 -18.28 -34.88 6.33
N ASP A 7 -17.55 -35.77 5.66
CA ASP A 7 -16.37 -36.46 6.23
C ASP A 7 -15.09 -35.62 6.19
N LEU A 8 -15.14 -34.42 5.59
CA LEU A 8 -13.97 -33.59 5.41
C LEU A 8 -13.77 -32.68 6.63
N VAL A 9 -12.66 -32.86 7.33
CA VAL A 9 -12.22 -31.90 8.35
C VAL A 9 -11.79 -30.60 7.66
N VAL A 10 -12.53 -29.53 7.91
CA VAL A 10 -12.25 -28.20 7.36
C VAL A 10 -11.37 -27.42 8.33
N THR A 11 -10.25 -26.91 7.84
CA THR A 11 -9.30 -26.10 8.62
C THR A 11 -9.07 -24.73 7.98
N PHE A 12 -8.54 -23.80 8.77
CA PHE A 12 -8.22 -22.46 8.30
C PHE A 12 -6.91 -22.45 7.49
N ASN A 13 -6.94 -21.86 6.30
CA ASN A 13 -5.75 -21.68 5.48
C ASN A 13 -5.05 -20.36 5.81
N LEU A 14 -3.96 -20.44 6.58
CA LEU A 14 -3.18 -19.28 6.99
C LEU A 14 -2.49 -18.58 5.81
N SER A 15 -1.94 -19.34 4.86
CA SER A 15 -1.24 -18.77 3.69
C SER A 15 -2.17 -17.92 2.82
N ARG A 16 -3.43 -18.33 2.67
CA ARG A 16 -4.45 -17.54 1.96
C ARG A 16 -4.78 -16.25 2.71
N PHE A 17 -4.84 -16.29 4.03
CA PHE A 17 -5.06 -15.10 4.84
C PHE A 17 -3.87 -14.12 4.78
N GLN A 18 -2.64 -14.62 4.83
CA GLN A 18 -1.44 -13.77 4.67
C GLN A 18 -1.37 -13.12 3.28
N LYS A 19 -1.77 -13.84 2.22
CA LYS A 19 -1.95 -13.25 0.87
C LYS A 19 -2.88 -12.06 0.88
N HIS A 20 -4.01 -12.19 1.58
CA HIS A 20 -4.96 -11.10 1.74
C HIS A 20 -4.40 -9.91 2.53
N LEU A 21 -3.62 -10.16 3.58
CA LEU A 21 -2.94 -9.09 4.31
C LEU A 21 -1.93 -8.32 3.43
N ARG A 22 -1.16 -9.03 2.58
CA ARG A 22 -0.26 -8.39 1.60
C ARG A 22 -1.04 -7.54 0.60
N THR A 23 -2.14 -8.06 0.06
CA THR A 23 -3.02 -7.34 -0.86
C THR A 23 -3.47 -6.02 -0.23
N ASN A 24 -4.00 -6.06 0.99
CA ASN A 24 -4.44 -4.87 1.72
C ASN A 24 -3.28 -3.88 1.95
N ALA A 25 -2.09 -4.37 2.27
CA ALA A 25 -0.91 -3.51 2.45
C ALA A 25 -0.51 -2.78 1.17
N PHE A 26 -0.54 -3.46 0.01
CA PHE A 26 -0.24 -2.82 -1.27
C PHE A 26 -1.32 -1.79 -1.67
N VAL A 27 -2.60 -2.09 -1.45
CA VAL A 27 -3.70 -1.15 -1.69
C VAL A 27 -3.53 0.11 -0.82
N ASN A 28 -3.19 -0.04 0.46
CA ASN A 28 -2.93 1.09 1.36
C ASN A 28 -1.69 1.91 0.92
N MET A 29 -0.68 1.25 0.35
CA MET A 29 0.48 1.93 -0.22
C MET A 29 0.11 2.77 -1.45
N VAL A 30 -0.73 2.25 -2.36
CA VAL A 30 -1.25 3.02 -3.51
C VAL A 30 -2.13 4.17 -3.03
N ARG A 31 -3.01 3.93 -2.05
CA ARG A 31 -3.91 4.94 -1.50
C ARG A 31 -3.16 6.14 -0.93
N SER A 32 -2.04 5.92 -0.26
CA SER A 32 -1.22 6.99 0.31
C SER A 32 -0.34 7.72 -0.72
N LYS A 33 0.11 7.04 -1.77
CA LYS A 33 1.02 7.63 -2.78
C LYS A 33 0.32 8.30 -3.96
N ILE A 34 -0.74 7.69 -4.46
CA ILE A 34 -1.39 8.08 -5.71
C ILE A 34 -2.79 8.64 -5.44
N GLY A 35 -3.59 7.93 -4.65
CA GLY A 35 -4.94 8.37 -4.27
C GLY A 35 -5.96 7.24 -4.18
N VAL A 36 -7.16 7.59 -3.73
CA VAL A 36 -8.22 6.63 -3.36
C VAL A 36 -8.80 5.91 -4.57
N LEU A 37 -9.12 6.64 -5.65
CA LEU A 37 -9.76 6.07 -6.85
C LEU A 37 -8.85 5.05 -7.55
N THR A 38 -7.57 5.40 -7.73
CA THR A 38 -6.58 4.49 -8.29
C THR A 38 -6.33 3.28 -7.37
N ALA A 39 -6.39 3.46 -6.05
CA ALA A 39 -6.28 2.33 -5.12
C ALA A 39 -7.45 1.33 -5.25
N ILE A 40 -8.66 1.79 -5.57
CA ILE A 40 -9.82 0.91 -5.83
C ILE A 40 -9.60 0.10 -7.10
N VAL A 41 -9.12 0.75 -8.18
CA VAL A 41 -8.74 0.05 -9.43
C VAL A 41 -7.68 -1.01 -9.16
N TYR A 42 -6.68 -0.66 -8.37
CA TYR A 42 -5.59 -1.57 -8.00
C TYR A 42 -6.04 -2.73 -7.10
N ASP A 43 -6.96 -2.48 -6.16
CA ASP A 43 -7.59 -3.52 -5.33
C ASP A 43 -8.36 -4.52 -6.20
N ALA A 44 -9.16 -4.04 -7.17
CA ALA A 44 -9.84 -4.91 -8.12
C ALA A 44 -8.86 -5.78 -8.95
N ALA A 45 -7.74 -5.20 -9.38
CA ALA A 45 -6.69 -5.93 -10.08
C ALA A 45 -6.04 -7.01 -9.20
N LEU A 46 -5.71 -6.69 -7.94
CA LEU A 46 -5.13 -7.65 -7.01
C LEU A 46 -6.10 -8.79 -6.68
N ARG A 47 -7.38 -8.50 -6.42
CA ARG A 47 -8.41 -9.51 -6.16
C ARG A 47 -8.57 -10.50 -7.32
N TYR A 48 -8.41 -10.03 -8.56
CA TYR A 48 -8.47 -10.89 -9.74
C TYR A 48 -7.34 -11.94 -9.75
N ILE A 49 -6.13 -11.55 -9.37
CA ILE A 49 -4.94 -12.42 -9.41
C ILE A 49 -4.61 -13.11 -8.07
N GLU A 50 -5.27 -12.73 -6.97
CA GLU A 50 -4.91 -13.10 -5.60
C GLU A 50 -4.79 -14.61 -5.39
N ASN A 51 -5.75 -15.39 -5.87
CA ASN A 51 -5.77 -16.85 -5.72
C ASN A 51 -4.55 -17.53 -6.38
N LYS A 52 -4.06 -16.95 -7.48
CA LYS A 52 -2.94 -17.47 -8.28
C LYS A 52 -1.61 -16.79 -7.96
N SER A 53 -1.60 -15.85 -7.01
CA SER A 53 -0.41 -15.09 -6.63
C SER A 53 0.67 -15.98 -6.00
N PRO A 54 1.96 -15.54 -6.03
CA PRO A 54 3.06 -16.29 -5.43
C PRO A 54 2.81 -16.63 -3.96
N PRO A 55 3.31 -17.78 -3.48
CA PRO A 55 3.28 -18.12 -2.05
C PRO A 55 4.07 -17.10 -1.22
N MET A 56 3.81 -17.08 0.09
CA MET A 56 4.53 -16.22 1.04
C MET A 56 5.75 -16.90 1.64
N ASP A 57 5.67 -18.21 1.82
CA ASP A 57 6.73 -18.99 2.42
C ASP A 57 7.30 -19.92 1.35
N TYR A 58 8.63 -20.03 1.34
CA TYR A 58 9.37 -20.89 0.43
C TYR A 58 10.11 -21.91 1.28
N PRO A 59 9.56 -23.12 1.51
CA PRO A 59 10.19 -24.13 2.35
C PRO A 59 11.63 -24.48 1.94
N LEU A 60 11.96 -24.26 0.66
CA LEU A 60 13.29 -24.49 0.12
C LEU A 60 14.34 -23.49 0.62
N LEU A 61 13.92 -22.27 0.98
CA LEU A 61 14.79 -21.25 1.58
C LEU A 61 15.01 -21.49 3.07
N ASP A 62 14.12 -22.22 3.73
CA ASP A 62 14.25 -22.56 5.16
C ASP A 62 15.28 -23.66 5.41
N ILE A 63 15.65 -24.43 4.37
CA ILE A 63 16.65 -25.50 4.47
C ILE A 63 18.05 -24.87 4.53
N PRO A 64 18.74 -24.95 5.68
CA PRO A 64 20.06 -24.35 5.81
C PRO A 64 21.04 -25.02 4.86
N GLY A 65 21.85 -24.22 4.15
CA GLY A 65 22.89 -24.74 3.26
C GLY A 65 22.48 -24.96 1.81
N LEU A 66 21.18 -24.92 1.48
CA LEU A 66 20.72 -25.18 0.11
C LEU A 66 20.84 -23.95 -0.80
N ILE A 67 20.41 -22.78 -0.31
CA ILE A 67 20.55 -21.49 -1.01
C ILE A 67 21.09 -20.49 0.02
N ASN A 68 22.41 -20.31 0.05
CA ASN A 68 23.05 -19.44 1.04
C ASN A 68 23.30 -18.02 0.52
N ASP A 69 23.47 -17.86 -0.79
CA ASP A 69 23.83 -16.57 -1.35
C ASP A 69 22.59 -15.67 -1.52
N PRO A 70 22.62 -14.42 -1.02
CA PRO A 70 21.48 -13.51 -1.05
C PRO A 70 21.09 -13.07 -2.47
N LYS A 71 21.95 -13.32 -3.46
CA LYS A 71 21.64 -13.11 -4.87
C LYS A 71 20.79 -14.27 -5.40
N ASP A 72 21.20 -15.49 -5.11
CA ASP A 72 20.52 -16.72 -5.51
C ASP A 72 19.12 -16.81 -4.89
N VAL A 73 18.96 -16.38 -3.63
CA VAL A 73 17.63 -16.26 -2.99
C VAL A 73 16.71 -15.35 -3.80
N LYS A 74 17.21 -14.18 -4.24
CA LYS A 74 16.42 -13.23 -5.03
C LYS A 74 16.08 -13.78 -6.40
N GLU A 75 17.04 -14.44 -7.05
CA GLU A 75 16.86 -15.06 -8.35
C GLU A 75 15.84 -16.20 -8.29
N TYR A 76 15.90 -17.02 -7.24
CA TYR A 76 14.93 -18.08 -6.98
C TYR A 76 13.50 -17.52 -6.85
N ILE A 77 13.29 -16.51 -6.00
CA ILE A 77 11.97 -15.88 -5.83
C ILE A 77 11.48 -15.28 -7.16
N LEU A 78 12.36 -14.60 -7.90
CA LEU A 78 12.03 -14.00 -9.19
C LEU A 78 11.69 -15.06 -10.24
N SER A 79 12.37 -16.21 -10.23
CA SER A 79 12.11 -17.31 -11.16
C SER A 79 10.68 -17.88 -11.00
N ILE A 80 10.20 -17.99 -9.76
CA ILE A 80 8.84 -18.44 -9.45
C ILE A 80 7.82 -17.42 -9.93
N GLU A 81 8.08 -16.14 -9.68
CA GLU A 81 7.22 -15.06 -10.14
C GLU A 81 7.14 -15.02 -11.67
N ASN A 82 8.28 -15.09 -12.37
CA ASN A 82 8.36 -15.13 -13.82
C ASN A 82 7.65 -16.35 -14.41
N LYS A 83 7.73 -17.51 -13.75
CA LYS A 83 6.98 -18.69 -14.17
C LYS A 83 5.46 -18.44 -14.15
N LEU A 84 4.95 -17.79 -13.10
CA LEU A 84 3.53 -17.46 -13.00
C LEU A 84 3.09 -16.41 -14.04
N VAL A 85 3.99 -15.48 -14.39
CA VAL A 85 3.79 -14.54 -15.49
C VAL A 85 3.68 -15.28 -16.83
N ASN A 86 4.63 -16.16 -17.12
CA ASN A 86 4.68 -16.91 -18.37
C ASN A 86 3.45 -17.82 -18.54
N GLU A 87 2.97 -18.41 -17.45
CA GLU A 87 1.73 -19.20 -17.40
C GLU A 87 0.44 -18.34 -17.44
N LYS A 88 0.55 -17.01 -17.58
CA LYS A 88 -0.57 -16.05 -17.58
C LYS A 88 -1.49 -16.16 -16.35
N LYS A 89 -0.92 -16.57 -15.20
CA LYS A 89 -1.66 -16.77 -13.95
C LYS A 89 -1.84 -15.47 -13.17
N ILE A 90 -0.87 -14.55 -13.27
CA ILE A 90 -0.86 -13.26 -12.58
C ILE A 90 -0.95 -12.06 -13.52
N THR A 91 -1.38 -12.29 -14.76
CA THR A 91 -1.60 -11.28 -15.80
C THR A 91 -3.07 -10.90 -15.88
N PHE A 92 -3.37 -9.63 -16.16
CA PHE A 92 -4.74 -9.15 -16.35
C PHE A 92 -4.80 -8.01 -17.36
N SER A 93 -5.98 -7.80 -17.93
CA SER A 93 -6.28 -6.65 -18.81
C SER A 93 -7.29 -5.70 -18.16
N ALA A 94 -7.44 -4.49 -18.71
CA ALA A 94 -8.43 -3.51 -18.25
C ALA A 94 -9.86 -4.07 -18.26
N ARG A 95 -10.20 -4.91 -19.25
CA ARG A 95 -11.53 -5.56 -19.33
C ARG A 95 -11.80 -6.51 -18.17
N ASP A 96 -10.78 -7.19 -17.67
CA ASP A 96 -10.93 -8.11 -16.53
C ASP A 96 -11.27 -7.32 -15.26
N ILE A 97 -10.60 -6.18 -15.06
CA ILE A 97 -10.82 -5.29 -13.93
C ILE A 97 -12.21 -4.63 -13.97
N GLN A 98 -12.66 -4.21 -15.16
CA GLN A 98 -13.97 -3.58 -15.35
C GLN A 98 -15.13 -4.43 -14.78
N ARG A 99 -15.02 -5.76 -14.82
CA ARG A 99 -16.02 -6.69 -14.30
C ARG A 99 -16.06 -6.77 -12.77
N LEU A 100 -14.94 -6.49 -12.10
CA LEU A 100 -14.79 -6.57 -10.64
C LEU A 100 -14.99 -5.23 -9.94
N LEU A 101 -14.98 -4.12 -10.68
CA LEU A 101 -15.18 -2.79 -10.14
C LEU A 101 -16.63 -2.59 -9.64
N PRO A 102 -16.82 -1.91 -8.51
CA PRO A 102 -18.14 -1.55 -8.03
C PRO A 102 -18.81 -0.57 -9.00
N LYS A 103 -20.10 -0.79 -9.29
CA LYS A 103 -20.87 0.02 -10.26
C LYS A 103 -21.25 1.40 -9.72
N ASP A 104 -21.13 1.59 -8.41
CA ASP A 104 -21.57 2.80 -7.70
C ASP A 104 -20.52 3.92 -7.73
N ILE A 105 -19.31 3.64 -8.20
CA ILE A 105 -18.19 4.58 -8.20
C ILE A 105 -18.04 5.20 -9.58
N ASP A 106 -18.16 6.52 -9.66
CA ASP A 106 -17.87 7.28 -10.86
C ASP A 106 -16.37 7.60 -10.95
N PHE A 107 -15.76 7.25 -12.08
CA PHE A 107 -14.36 7.52 -12.39
C PHE A 107 -14.20 8.70 -13.36
N LYS A 108 -15.27 9.39 -13.75
CA LYS A 108 -15.19 10.57 -14.61
C LYS A 108 -14.39 11.69 -13.94
N ASN A 109 -13.53 12.35 -14.71
CA ASN A 109 -12.63 13.44 -14.25
C ASN A 109 -11.65 13.06 -13.12
N SER A 110 -11.49 11.77 -12.81
CA SER A 110 -10.60 11.26 -11.76
C SER A 110 -9.11 11.47 -12.06
N VAL A 111 -8.75 11.56 -13.34
CA VAL A 111 -7.38 11.81 -13.80
C VAL A 111 -7.35 13.14 -14.56
N ILE A 112 -7.01 14.21 -13.84
CA ILE A 112 -6.74 15.52 -14.46
C ILE A 112 -5.32 15.46 -15.02
N THR A 113 -5.14 14.89 -16.21
CA THR A 113 -3.85 15.02 -16.91
C THR A 113 -3.91 16.21 -17.86
N PRO A 114 -3.13 17.30 -17.60
CA PRO A 114 -2.97 18.38 -18.58
C PRO A 114 -2.20 17.92 -19.83
N THR A 115 -1.61 16.71 -19.81
CA THR A 115 -0.85 16.14 -20.93
C THR A 115 -1.74 15.73 -22.11
N PHE A 116 -3.05 15.58 -21.92
CA PHE A 116 -4.01 15.21 -22.98
C PHE A 116 -5.16 16.21 -23.14
N ALA A 117 -5.43 17.03 -22.13
CA ALA A 117 -6.32 18.17 -22.28
C ALA A 117 -5.50 19.35 -22.81
N LYS A 118 -5.62 19.67 -24.10
CA LYS A 118 -5.22 21.00 -24.58
C LYS A 118 -5.93 22.01 -23.68
N PRO A 119 -5.22 22.84 -22.89
CA PRO A 119 -5.89 23.84 -22.10
C PRO A 119 -6.46 24.86 -23.10
N LYS A 120 -7.77 24.82 -23.31
CA LYS A 120 -8.49 25.98 -23.85
C LYS A 120 -8.39 27.06 -22.78
N ARG A 121 -7.32 27.85 -22.83
CA ARG A 121 -7.29 29.13 -22.13
C ARG A 121 -8.50 29.93 -22.62
N PRO A 122 -9.32 30.52 -21.74
CA PRO A 122 -10.21 31.58 -22.16
C PRO A 122 -9.32 32.71 -22.67
N LEU A 123 -9.35 33.00 -23.97
CA LEU A 123 -8.83 34.26 -24.47
C LEU A 123 -9.80 35.34 -24.00
N GLU A 124 -9.40 36.10 -22.98
CA GLU A 124 -9.96 37.43 -22.78
C GLU A 124 -9.56 38.33 -23.96
N ASN A 125 -10.52 39.17 -24.32
CA ASN A 125 -10.53 40.10 -25.44
C ASN A 125 -9.23 40.92 -25.59
N GLY A 126 -8.69 40.92 -26.80
CA GLY A 126 -7.69 41.89 -27.25
C GLY A 126 -7.40 41.73 -28.74
N SER A 127 -7.92 42.67 -29.55
CA SER A 127 -7.61 42.97 -30.96
C SER A 127 -6.27 42.41 -31.47
N SER A 128 -6.11 41.70 -32.58
CA SER A 128 -6.56 41.93 -33.97
C SER A 128 -6.06 40.75 -34.84
N PRO A 129 -6.69 40.39 -35.97
CA PRO A 129 -6.13 39.39 -36.89
C PRO A 129 -5.38 40.08 -38.05
N THR A 130 -4.08 39.86 -38.17
CA THR A 130 -3.34 40.09 -39.42
C THR A 130 -3.60 38.93 -40.39
N LEU A 131 -4.77 38.95 -41.03
CA LEU A 131 -5.06 38.11 -42.18
C LEU A 131 -4.40 38.72 -43.42
N LYS A 132 -3.45 37.99 -43.99
CA LYS A 132 -2.90 38.26 -45.33
C LYS A 132 -4.05 38.19 -46.35
N LYS A 133 -4.36 39.35 -46.91
CA LYS A 133 -5.37 39.61 -47.93
C LYS A 133 -4.98 38.89 -49.24
N ILE A 134 -5.83 37.97 -49.70
CA ILE A 134 -5.87 37.56 -51.11
C ILE A 134 -7.01 38.37 -51.74
N LYS A 135 -6.70 39.16 -52.76
CA LYS A 135 -7.65 39.89 -53.60
C LYS A 135 -8.15 38.94 -54.70
N LEU A 136 -9.45 38.86 -54.89
CA LEU A 136 -10.10 38.46 -56.13
C LEU A 136 -11.24 39.45 -56.40
N GLU A 137 -11.33 39.90 -57.64
CA GLU A 137 -12.36 40.79 -58.15
C GLU A 137 -13.70 40.05 -58.29
N ASP A 138 -14.57 40.19 -57.29
CA ASP A 138 -16.01 40.35 -57.44
C ASP A 138 -16.66 40.11 -56.08
N GLY A 139 -17.27 41.18 -55.56
CA GLY A 139 -17.77 41.22 -54.20
C GLY A 139 -19.08 40.46 -54.03
N ILE A 140 -19.03 39.34 -53.29
CA ILE A 140 -20.04 38.88 -52.33
C ILE A 140 -19.32 37.91 -51.36
N ALA A 141 -19.30 38.24 -50.07
CA ALA A 141 -18.71 37.39 -49.03
C ALA A 141 -19.80 36.45 -48.45
N SER A 142 -19.72 35.15 -48.77
CA SER A 142 -20.50 34.12 -48.10
C SER A 142 -19.65 33.48 -46.99
N SER A 143 -20.03 33.72 -45.74
CA SER A 143 -19.44 33.06 -44.57
C SER A 143 -20.01 31.64 -44.46
N THR A 144 -19.30 30.65 -45.01
CA THR A 144 -19.56 29.25 -44.67
C THR A 144 -19.00 28.98 -43.27
N SER A 145 -19.86 29.08 -42.26
CA SER A 145 -19.60 28.51 -40.95
C SER A 145 -19.75 27.00 -41.05
N THR A 146 -18.61 26.30 -41.19
CA THR A 146 -18.55 24.85 -40.95
C THR A 146 -18.86 24.60 -39.48
N SER A 147 -20.13 24.44 -39.16
CA SER A 147 -20.63 23.90 -37.92
C SER A 147 -20.23 22.42 -37.88
N THR A 148 -19.05 22.14 -37.31
CA THR A 148 -18.75 20.78 -36.85
C THR A 148 -19.63 20.54 -35.63
N SER A 149 -20.82 20.00 -35.88
CA SER A 149 -21.74 19.45 -34.91
C SER A 149 -20.99 18.38 -34.10
N THR A 150 -20.50 18.80 -32.93
CA THR A 150 -20.12 17.89 -31.87
C THR A 150 -21.42 17.26 -31.40
N SER A 151 -21.70 16.07 -31.92
CA SER A 151 -22.76 15.20 -31.45
C SER A 151 -22.44 14.81 -30.01
N SER A 152 -22.93 15.61 -29.07
CA SER A 152 -23.22 15.15 -27.72
C SER A 152 -24.33 14.11 -27.84
N SER A 153 -23.93 12.86 -28.05
CA SER A 153 -24.81 11.70 -27.90
C SER A 153 -25.23 11.62 -26.43
N THR A 154 -26.31 12.35 -26.12
CA THR A 154 -27.18 12.07 -25.00
C THR A 154 -27.81 10.70 -25.29
N SER A 155 -27.09 9.66 -24.90
CA SER A 155 -27.55 8.29 -24.94
C SER A 155 -27.58 7.77 -23.51
N SER A 156 -28.81 7.51 -23.10
CA SER A 156 -29.27 6.99 -21.82
C SER A 156 -28.72 5.61 -21.48
N ASN A 157 -28.55 5.39 -20.18
CA ASN A 157 -28.63 4.10 -19.47
C ASN A 157 -27.50 3.09 -19.72
N GLY A 158 -26.41 3.33 -18.99
CA GLY A 158 -25.46 2.30 -18.57
C GLY A 158 -24.32 2.95 -17.78
N THR A 159 -24.22 2.69 -16.48
CA THR A 159 -23.05 2.99 -15.64
C THR A 159 -21.86 2.10 -16.05
N SER A 160 -21.53 2.05 -17.34
CA SER A 160 -20.35 1.36 -17.82
C SER A 160 -19.16 2.29 -17.62
N ILE A 161 -18.26 1.88 -16.72
CA ILE A 161 -16.98 2.55 -16.50
C ILE A 161 -16.23 2.60 -17.84
N ASP A 162 -15.83 3.79 -18.27
CA ASP A 162 -15.13 3.99 -19.54
C ASP A 162 -13.78 3.25 -19.52
N LEU A 163 -13.54 2.39 -20.51
CA LEU A 163 -12.27 1.64 -20.59
C LEU A 163 -11.05 2.58 -20.69
N ASN A 164 -11.22 3.73 -21.33
CA ASN A 164 -10.15 4.72 -21.49
C ASN A 164 -9.72 5.34 -20.15
N THR A 165 -10.65 5.61 -19.23
CA THR A 165 -10.31 6.17 -17.91
C THR A 165 -9.62 5.10 -17.05
N LEU A 166 -10.05 3.84 -17.17
CA LEU A 166 -9.40 2.71 -16.52
C LEU A 166 -7.96 2.51 -17.01
N GLU A 167 -7.72 2.59 -18.31
CA GLU A 167 -6.36 2.55 -18.87
C GLU A 167 -5.48 3.70 -18.39
N GLN A 168 -6.04 4.90 -18.21
CA GLN A 168 -5.31 6.03 -17.63
C GLN A 168 -4.89 5.75 -16.17
N HIS A 169 -5.77 5.16 -15.35
CA HIS A 169 -5.41 4.74 -13.99
C HIS A 169 -4.33 3.64 -13.97
N LEU A 170 -4.37 2.69 -14.91
CA LEU A 170 -3.34 1.66 -15.05
C LEU A 170 -1.99 2.26 -15.46
N LYS A 171 -1.99 3.24 -16.37
CA LYS A 171 -0.77 4.01 -16.73
C LYS A 171 -0.24 4.82 -15.55
N LEU A 172 -1.11 5.35 -14.70
CA LEU A 172 -0.73 6.04 -13.46
C LEU A 172 -0.08 5.06 -12.45
N LEU A 173 -0.53 3.81 -12.40
CA LEU A 173 0.11 2.77 -11.57
C LEU A 173 1.47 2.31 -12.11
N LEU A 174 1.67 2.40 -13.43
CA LEU A 174 2.94 2.12 -14.10
C LEU A 174 3.97 3.24 -13.84
N ASN A 175 3.61 4.49 -14.13
CA ASN A 175 4.54 5.63 -14.21
C ASN A 175 4.25 6.80 -13.26
N GLY A 176 3.14 6.79 -12.54
CA GLY A 176 2.69 7.95 -11.75
C GLY A 176 3.57 8.25 -10.52
N THR A 177 4.45 7.33 -10.14
CA THR A 177 5.39 7.51 -9.02
C THR A 177 6.72 6.84 -9.32
N ASN A 178 7.75 7.09 -8.51
CA ASN A 178 9.04 6.36 -8.56
C ASN A 178 8.92 4.86 -8.20
N THR A 179 7.70 4.32 -8.04
CA THR A 179 7.44 2.93 -7.70
C THR A 179 6.48 2.34 -8.71
N ALA A 180 6.94 1.34 -9.46
CA ALA A 180 6.12 0.60 -10.43
C ALA A 180 5.20 -0.38 -9.69
N PHE A 181 3.94 0.01 -9.49
CA PHE A 181 2.94 -0.83 -8.83
C PHE A 181 2.39 -1.93 -9.74
N VAL A 182 2.48 -1.68 -11.05
CA VAL A 182 2.07 -2.55 -12.14
C VAL A 182 3.16 -2.48 -13.20
N ASN A 183 3.44 -3.59 -13.87
CA ASN A 183 4.31 -3.67 -15.04
C ASN A 183 3.48 -4.06 -16.27
N GLU A 184 3.80 -3.46 -17.42
CA GLU A 184 3.20 -3.82 -18.70
C GLU A 184 4.09 -4.83 -19.41
N ILE A 185 3.52 -5.99 -19.79
CA ILE A 185 4.25 -7.04 -20.52
C ILE A 185 4.05 -6.90 -22.01
N SER A 186 2.81 -6.70 -22.40
CA SER A 186 2.40 -6.40 -23.76
C SER A 186 1.37 -5.28 -23.70
N PRO A 187 1.17 -4.51 -24.77
CA PRO A 187 0.19 -3.43 -24.80
C PRO A 187 -1.17 -3.87 -24.23
N GLY A 188 -1.61 -3.27 -23.12
CA GLY A 188 -2.90 -3.57 -22.47
C GLY A 188 -2.95 -4.83 -21.61
N ASN A 189 -1.82 -5.53 -21.39
CA ASN A 189 -1.68 -6.63 -20.44
C ASN A 189 -0.68 -6.28 -19.34
N TYR A 190 -1.12 -6.44 -18.11
CA TYR A 190 -0.44 -5.96 -16.94
C TYR A 190 -0.15 -7.08 -15.93
N THR A 191 0.91 -6.93 -15.15
CA THR A 191 1.25 -7.78 -14.01
C THR A 191 1.66 -6.96 -12.80
N ILE A 192 1.63 -7.58 -11.63
CA ILE A 192 2.00 -6.94 -10.37
C ILE A 192 3.32 -7.54 -9.88
N PRO A 193 4.40 -6.73 -9.74
CA PRO A 193 5.70 -7.22 -9.29
C PRO A 193 5.74 -7.42 -7.76
N PHE A 194 5.35 -8.61 -7.28
CA PHE A 194 5.19 -8.91 -5.86
C PHE A 194 6.49 -8.82 -5.06
N SER A 195 7.59 -9.38 -5.60
CA SER A 195 8.89 -9.36 -4.92
C SER A 195 9.42 -7.94 -4.74
N HIS A 196 9.37 -7.14 -5.80
CA HIS A 196 9.82 -5.76 -5.77
C HIS A 196 8.96 -4.88 -4.84
N LEU A 197 7.63 -5.00 -4.94
CA LEU A 197 6.71 -4.21 -4.12
C LEU A 197 6.80 -4.55 -2.64
N THR A 198 7.04 -5.81 -2.27
CA THR A 198 7.23 -6.20 -0.87
C THR A 198 8.45 -5.50 -0.26
N ASN A 199 9.55 -5.43 -1.00
CA ASN A 199 10.76 -4.73 -0.56
C ASN A 199 10.52 -3.21 -0.40
N ILE A 200 9.84 -2.59 -1.37
CA ILE A 200 9.46 -1.17 -1.29
C ILE A 200 8.53 -0.92 -0.11
N LEU A 201 7.58 -1.81 0.13
CA LEU A 201 6.61 -1.70 1.22
C LEU A 201 7.32 -1.74 2.58
N LYS A 202 8.21 -2.70 2.82
CA LYS A 202 9.04 -2.78 4.04
C LYS A 202 9.84 -1.48 4.25
N GLN A 203 10.45 -0.99 3.16
CA GLN A 203 11.29 0.21 3.20
C GLN A 203 10.50 1.49 3.49
N ASN A 204 9.32 1.67 2.88
CA ASN A 204 8.47 2.84 3.10
C ASN A 204 7.92 2.86 4.53
N ASN A 205 7.49 1.70 5.05
CA ASN A 205 7.01 1.60 6.43
C ASN A 205 8.15 1.88 7.43
N PHE A 206 9.36 1.38 7.17
CA PHE A 206 10.51 1.63 8.04
C PHE A 206 10.85 3.13 8.12
N GLU A 207 10.84 3.78 6.96
CA GLU A 207 11.02 5.23 6.86
C GLU A 207 9.94 6.02 7.60
N ALA A 208 8.67 5.60 7.47
CA ALA A 208 7.55 6.21 8.18
C ALA A 208 7.66 6.03 9.71
N LEU A 209 8.10 4.86 10.18
CA LEU A 209 8.36 4.61 11.60
C LEU A 209 9.45 5.52 12.13
N VAL A 210 10.61 5.57 11.46
CA VAL A 210 11.73 6.44 11.87
C VAL A 210 11.27 7.90 11.93
N LYS A 211 10.49 8.35 10.96
CA LYS A 211 9.92 9.70 10.99
C LYS A 211 8.98 9.91 12.19
N ALA A 212 8.10 8.95 12.48
CA ALA A 212 7.13 9.06 13.55
C ALA A 212 7.75 8.97 14.95
N THR A 213 8.82 8.18 15.13
CA THR A 213 9.43 7.95 16.45
C THR A 213 10.62 8.86 16.74
N LEU A 214 11.45 9.17 15.73
CA LEU A 214 12.71 9.93 15.88
C LEU A 214 12.64 11.33 15.24
N GLY A 215 11.55 11.64 14.53
CA GLY A 215 11.30 12.95 13.95
C GLY A 215 11.94 13.19 12.57
N ASP A 216 11.76 14.42 12.07
CA ASP A 216 12.11 14.79 10.69
C ASP A 216 13.63 14.83 10.43
N TYR A 217 14.43 15.19 11.44
CA TYR A 217 15.89 15.22 11.30
C TYR A 217 16.46 13.81 11.10
N ALA A 218 16.04 12.86 11.93
CA ALA A 218 16.45 11.46 11.79
C ALA A 218 15.99 10.85 10.46
N PHE A 219 14.76 11.18 10.03
CA PHE A 219 14.23 10.77 8.73
C PHE A 219 15.07 11.30 7.56
N ARG A 220 15.50 12.57 7.62
CA ARG A 220 16.35 13.16 6.57
C ARG A 220 17.74 12.52 6.55
N ILE A 221 18.34 12.29 7.71
CA ILE A 221 19.63 11.59 7.84
C ILE A 221 19.52 10.18 7.25
N LEU A 222 18.49 9.41 7.60
CA LEU A 222 18.25 8.07 7.06
C LEU A 222 18.20 8.07 5.53
N ARG A 223 17.45 9.01 4.93
CA ARG A 223 17.35 9.12 3.46
C ARG A 223 18.69 9.47 2.81
N CYS A 224 19.47 10.35 3.44
CA CYS A 224 20.80 10.74 2.96
C CYS A 224 21.77 9.55 2.97
N VAL A 225 21.84 8.82 4.09
CA VAL A 225 22.68 7.61 4.21
C VAL A 225 22.27 6.55 3.18
N LYS A 226 20.97 6.39 2.94
CA LYS A 226 20.45 5.46 1.92
C LYS A 226 20.83 5.87 0.50
N SER A 227 20.75 7.16 0.17
CA SER A 227 21.11 7.64 -1.17
C SER A 227 22.61 7.54 -1.44
N MET A 228 23.45 7.85 -0.43
CA MET A 228 24.90 7.86 -0.57
C MET A 228 25.54 6.45 -0.44
N LYS A 229 24.81 5.46 0.09
CA LYS A 229 25.22 4.07 0.36
C LYS A 229 26.33 3.91 1.41
N LEU A 230 27.38 4.73 1.34
CA LEU A 230 28.47 4.84 2.29
C LEU A 230 28.85 6.31 2.42
N CYS A 231 28.75 6.88 3.62
CA CYS A 231 28.99 8.30 3.85
C CYS A 231 29.63 8.55 5.21
N ASP A 232 30.39 9.63 5.31
CA ASP A 232 30.93 10.17 6.56
C ASP A 232 29.97 11.23 7.15
N GLU A 233 30.25 11.68 8.36
CA GLU A 233 29.43 12.71 9.03
C GLU A 233 29.36 14.02 8.23
N LYS A 234 30.45 14.43 7.59
CA LYS A 234 30.52 15.68 6.83
C LYS A 234 29.65 15.61 5.58
N ALA A 235 29.68 14.50 4.83
CA ALA A 235 28.77 14.29 3.70
C ALA A 235 27.31 14.24 4.16
N ILE A 236 27.00 13.65 5.32
CA ILE A 236 25.63 13.66 5.87
C ILE A 236 25.19 15.08 6.21
N CYS A 237 26.04 15.89 6.86
CA CYS A 237 25.70 17.28 7.20
C CYS A 237 25.40 18.10 5.94
N ASN A 238 26.24 17.98 4.93
CA ASN A 238 26.11 18.68 3.66
C ASN A 238 24.88 18.19 2.86
N GLY A 239 24.68 16.87 2.80
CA GLY A 239 23.57 16.26 2.04
C GLY A 239 22.20 16.45 2.71
N ALA A 240 22.15 16.45 4.04
CA ALA A 240 20.92 16.69 4.80
C ALA A 240 20.65 18.18 5.07
N LEU A 241 21.60 19.07 4.75
CA LEU A 241 21.54 20.50 5.08
C LEU A 241 21.26 20.72 6.58
N LEU A 242 21.98 20.00 7.42
CA LEU A 242 21.85 20.05 8.88
C LEU A 242 23.11 20.60 9.52
N LYS A 243 22.96 21.22 10.68
CA LYS A 243 24.11 21.72 11.45
C LYS A 243 24.89 20.53 11.99
N GLU A 244 26.22 20.65 12.04
CA GLU A 244 27.09 19.58 12.51
C GLU A 244 26.73 19.10 13.92
N LYS A 245 26.40 20.02 14.83
CA LYS A 245 25.92 19.71 16.19
C LYS A 245 24.65 18.85 16.27
N THR A 246 23.84 18.83 15.21
CA THR A 246 22.60 18.03 15.14
C THR A 246 22.83 16.64 14.56
N VAL A 247 23.95 16.43 13.87
CA VAL A 247 24.29 15.16 13.22
C VAL A 247 25.37 14.41 14.02
N ARG A 248 26.33 15.15 14.59
CA ARG A 248 27.47 14.60 15.31
C ARG A 248 27.10 14.27 16.75
N THR A 249 27.38 13.04 17.15
CA THR A 249 27.34 12.59 18.56
C THR A 249 28.74 12.30 19.12
N SER A 250 29.76 12.06 18.27
CA SER A 250 31.13 11.74 18.69
C SER A 250 32.21 12.52 17.93
N LYS A 251 33.41 12.65 18.50
CA LYS A 251 34.59 13.27 17.85
C LYS A 251 35.39 12.29 16.98
N THR A 252 35.00 11.01 16.95
CA THR A 252 35.67 9.96 16.18
C THR A 252 35.07 9.83 14.78
N PHE A 253 35.92 9.54 13.78
CA PHE A 253 35.49 9.37 12.39
C PHE A 253 34.90 7.98 12.17
N TYR A 254 33.66 7.93 11.68
CA TYR A 254 32.99 6.70 11.28
C TYR A 254 32.42 6.82 9.87
N LEU A 255 32.29 5.67 9.20
CA LEU A 255 31.54 5.53 7.96
C LEU A 255 30.20 4.87 8.24
N PHE A 256 29.15 5.45 7.70
CA PHE A 256 27.78 5.00 7.88
C PHE A 256 27.29 4.28 6.63
N ARG A 257 26.67 3.11 6.84
CA ARG A 257 26.03 2.32 5.78
C ARG A 257 24.68 1.81 6.26
N HIS A 258 23.66 1.97 5.43
CA HIS A 258 22.35 1.37 5.69
C HIS A 258 22.32 -0.08 5.20
N LYS A 259 21.98 -1.02 6.08
CA LYS A 259 21.76 -2.44 5.77
C LYS A 259 20.29 -2.80 6.04
N SER A 260 19.46 -2.77 5.01
CA SER A 260 18.00 -2.95 5.13
C SER A 260 17.61 -4.27 5.82
N ASN A 261 18.15 -5.41 5.38
CA ASN A 261 17.77 -6.72 5.95
C ASN A 261 18.11 -6.82 7.45
N SER A 262 19.31 -6.39 7.84
CA SER A 262 19.72 -6.40 9.26
C SER A 262 18.81 -5.51 10.10
N ASN A 263 18.44 -4.34 9.59
CA ASN A 263 17.58 -3.40 10.29
C ASN A 263 16.13 -3.89 10.37
N PHE A 264 15.63 -4.56 9.33
CA PHE A 264 14.30 -5.16 9.32
C PHE A 264 14.21 -6.34 10.29
N ASN A 265 15.23 -7.20 10.34
CA ASN A 265 15.31 -8.29 11.31
C ASN A 265 15.38 -7.77 12.75
N TYR A 266 16.19 -6.74 12.99
CA TYR A 266 16.24 -6.10 14.31
C TYR A 266 14.87 -5.53 14.71
N LEU A 267 14.22 -4.79 13.80
CA LEU A 267 12.89 -4.25 14.04
C LEU A 267 11.85 -5.36 14.29
N LYS A 268 11.90 -6.45 13.52
CA LYS A 268 11.02 -7.62 13.71
C LYS A 268 11.13 -8.17 15.13
N ASN A 269 12.35 -8.31 15.65
CA ASN A 269 12.59 -8.77 17.02
C ASN A 269 12.08 -7.78 18.07
N CYS A 270 12.28 -6.47 17.86
CA CYS A 270 11.70 -5.45 18.74
C CYS A 270 10.17 -5.52 18.77
N LEU A 271 9.52 -5.65 17.62
CA LEU A 271 8.06 -5.77 17.54
C LEU A 271 7.54 -7.03 18.23
N ILE A 272 8.27 -8.15 18.13
CA ILE A 272 7.95 -9.39 18.87
C ILE A 272 8.02 -9.15 20.38
N TYR A 273 9.10 -8.51 20.85
CA TYR A 273 9.27 -8.18 22.25
C TYR A 273 8.12 -7.29 22.76
N ASP A 274 7.79 -6.21 22.04
CA ASP A 274 6.70 -5.30 22.41
C ASP A 274 5.33 -6.01 22.44
N MET A 275 5.09 -6.92 21.49
CA MET A 275 3.87 -7.76 21.48
C MET A 275 3.80 -8.65 22.72
N ALA A 276 4.91 -9.30 23.09
CA ALA A 276 4.99 -10.15 24.27
C ALA A 276 4.79 -9.32 25.56
N GLU A 277 5.39 -8.15 25.66
CA GLU A 277 5.22 -7.25 26.81
C GLU A 277 3.75 -6.82 26.99
N ILE A 278 3.04 -6.52 25.91
CA ILE A 278 1.60 -6.19 25.98
C ILE A 278 0.79 -7.37 26.50
N LEU A 279 1.08 -8.59 26.03
CA LEU A 279 0.37 -9.79 26.49
C LEU A 279 0.66 -10.09 27.97
N ASN A 280 1.92 -9.96 28.40
CA ASN A 280 2.29 -10.12 29.80
C ASN A 280 1.56 -9.09 30.67
N ARG A 281 1.52 -7.82 30.27
CA ARG A 281 0.74 -6.79 30.98
C ARG A 281 -0.74 -7.16 31.09
N ILE A 282 -1.33 -7.78 30.05
CA ILE A 282 -2.73 -8.26 30.10
C ILE A 282 -2.87 -9.39 31.12
N GLN A 283 -1.94 -10.35 31.11
CA GLN A 283 -1.94 -11.46 32.05
C GLN A 283 -1.76 -10.97 33.49
N ASP A 284 -0.82 -10.06 33.73
CA ASP A 284 -0.49 -9.53 35.05
C ASP A 284 -1.71 -8.86 35.69
N PHE A 285 -2.37 -7.91 35.00
CA PHE A 285 -3.53 -7.25 35.61
C PHE A 285 -4.73 -8.19 35.78
N LYS A 286 -4.88 -9.22 34.93
CA LYS A 286 -5.92 -10.24 35.11
C LYS A 286 -5.65 -11.12 36.32
N LEU A 287 -4.38 -11.42 36.60
CA LEU A 287 -3.98 -12.16 37.79
C LEU A 287 -4.18 -11.33 39.07
N GLU A 288 -3.82 -10.04 39.04
CA GLU A 288 -4.06 -9.09 40.14
C GLU A 288 -5.56 -9.02 40.52
N HIS A 289 -6.45 -9.10 39.53
CA HIS A 289 -7.91 -8.96 39.72
C HIS A 289 -8.66 -10.29 39.59
N LYS A 290 -7.96 -11.42 39.77
CA LYS A 290 -8.52 -12.77 39.54
C LYS A 290 -9.80 -13.02 40.34
N ILE A 291 -9.85 -12.61 41.61
CA ILE A 291 -11.00 -12.81 42.50
C ILE A 291 -12.25 -12.11 41.93
N LEU A 292 -12.11 -10.87 41.48
CA LEU A 292 -13.21 -10.11 40.90
C LEU A 292 -13.67 -10.73 39.57
N LEU A 293 -12.75 -11.19 38.74
CA LEU A 293 -13.08 -11.85 37.47
C LEU A 293 -13.76 -13.21 37.67
N GLU A 294 -13.38 -13.96 38.71
CA GLU A 294 -14.05 -15.21 39.08
C GLU A 294 -15.46 -14.94 39.63
N LYS A 295 -15.61 -13.91 40.47
CA LYS A 295 -16.92 -13.45 40.94
C LYS A 295 -17.81 -13.04 39.77
N TYR A 296 -17.30 -12.28 38.81
CA TYR A 296 -18.02 -11.89 37.59
C TYR A 296 -18.54 -13.11 36.82
N LYS A 297 -17.70 -14.12 36.58
CA LYS A 297 -18.09 -15.34 35.85
C LYS A 297 -19.24 -16.12 36.50
N LEU A 298 -19.41 -16.02 37.81
CA LEU A 298 -20.49 -16.69 38.54
C LEU A 298 -21.82 -15.93 38.47
N VAL A 299 -21.77 -14.65 38.13
CA VAL A 299 -22.92 -13.73 38.16
C VAL A 299 -23.17 -13.10 36.77
N GLU A 300 -22.71 -13.76 35.71
CA GLU A 300 -22.88 -13.28 34.34
C GLU A 300 -24.37 -13.09 34.02
N GLY A 301 -24.78 -11.86 33.70
CA GLY A 301 -26.18 -11.50 33.41
C GLY A 301 -27.03 -11.05 34.61
N GLN A 302 -26.51 -11.07 35.85
CA GLN A 302 -27.18 -10.51 37.04
C GLN A 302 -26.24 -9.56 37.81
N GLU A 303 -25.39 -8.86 37.08
CA GLU A 303 -24.24 -8.13 37.61
C GLU A 303 -24.65 -7.01 38.58
N ASP A 304 -25.70 -6.26 38.25
CA ASP A 304 -26.23 -5.15 39.04
C ASP A 304 -26.81 -5.58 40.41
N GLN A 305 -27.11 -6.87 40.58
CA GLN A 305 -27.74 -7.39 41.80
C GLN A 305 -26.72 -7.95 42.80
N TYR A 306 -25.57 -8.44 42.33
CA TYR A 306 -24.58 -9.14 43.17
C TYR A 306 -23.19 -8.50 43.20
N LEU A 307 -22.91 -7.53 42.32
CA LEU A 307 -21.70 -6.72 42.39
C LEU A 307 -21.99 -5.36 43.02
N LEU A 308 -21.00 -4.85 43.76
CA LEU A 308 -21.05 -3.49 44.28
C LEU A 308 -20.74 -2.49 43.15
N ASP A 309 -21.30 -1.28 43.21
CA ASP A 309 -21.04 -0.21 42.21
C ASP A 309 -19.55 0.05 41.98
N ARG A 310 -18.73 -0.08 43.03
CA ARG A 310 -17.26 0.06 42.96
C ARG A 310 -16.60 -1.06 42.17
N GLU A 311 -17.07 -2.30 42.33
CA GLU A 311 -16.59 -3.47 41.60
C GLU A 311 -17.01 -3.40 40.14
N LEU A 312 -18.23 -2.95 39.87
CA LEU A 312 -18.79 -2.75 38.53
C LEU A 312 -18.00 -1.68 37.76
N LYS A 313 -17.69 -0.56 38.42
CA LYS A 313 -16.81 0.47 37.85
C LYS A 313 -15.40 -0.05 37.56
N LEU A 314 -14.80 -0.77 38.50
CA LEU A 314 -13.48 -1.37 38.32
C LEU A 314 -13.47 -2.38 37.16
N LEU A 315 -14.52 -3.20 37.03
CA LEU A 315 -14.65 -4.16 35.94
C LEU A 315 -14.71 -3.48 34.58
N ASN A 316 -15.47 -2.39 34.45
CA ASN A 316 -15.53 -1.60 33.23
C ASN A 316 -14.16 -0.98 32.89
N ASP A 317 -13.46 -0.43 33.89
CA ASP A 317 -12.10 0.09 33.71
C ASP A 317 -11.11 -1.00 33.26
N LEU A 318 -11.21 -2.21 33.80
CA LEU A 318 -10.42 -3.37 33.40
C LEU A 318 -10.73 -3.80 31.96
N GLN A 319 -12.00 -3.86 31.58
CA GLN A 319 -12.42 -4.18 30.22
C GLN A 319 -11.90 -3.15 29.22
N LEU A 320 -12.02 -1.86 29.54
CA LEU A 320 -11.48 -0.78 28.71
C LEU A 320 -9.96 -0.87 28.59
N ARG A 321 -9.26 -1.22 29.68
CA ARG A 321 -7.80 -1.44 29.68
C ARG A 321 -7.43 -2.64 28.80
N GLU A 322 -8.17 -3.74 28.87
CA GLU A 322 -7.97 -4.93 28.04
C GLU A 322 -8.14 -4.58 26.55
N ILE A 323 -9.26 -3.94 26.19
CA ILE A 323 -9.54 -3.53 24.82
C ILE A 323 -8.44 -2.60 24.30
N LYS A 324 -8.01 -1.61 25.09
CA LYS A 324 -6.92 -0.70 24.72
C LYS A 324 -5.62 -1.45 24.43
N ASN A 325 -5.27 -2.44 25.25
CA ASN A 325 -4.07 -3.25 25.06
C ASN A 325 -4.19 -4.18 23.83
N LEU A 326 -5.35 -4.80 23.61
CA LEU A 326 -5.60 -5.62 22.42
C LEU A 326 -5.56 -4.79 21.12
N VAL A 327 -6.07 -3.56 21.14
CA VAL A 327 -5.96 -2.64 20.00
C VAL A 327 -4.49 -2.29 19.72
N LYS A 328 -3.69 -2.01 20.76
CA LYS A 328 -2.24 -1.79 20.62
C LYS A 328 -1.55 -3.02 20.04
N PHE A 329 -1.83 -4.19 20.59
CA PHE A 329 -1.31 -5.47 20.10
C PHE A 329 -1.64 -5.66 18.62
N GLN A 330 -2.88 -5.45 18.19
CA GLN A 330 -3.30 -5.62 16.81
C GLN A 330 -2.60 -4.63 15.86
N ARG A 331 -2.37 -3.38 16.29
CA ARG A 331 -1.61 -2.39 15.52
C ARG A 331 -0.15 -2.83 15.33
N ILE A 332 0.51 -3.29 16.40
CA ILE A 332 1.88 -3.81 16.32
C ILE A 332 1.95 -5.09 15.48
N LYS A 333 1.00 -6.02 15.66
CA LYS A 333 0.89 -7.25 14.87
C LYS A 333 0.72 -6.95 13.38
N SER A 334 -0.06 -5.93 13.03
CA SER A 334 -0.21 -5.52 11.63
C SER A 334 1.12 -5.06 11.03
N LEU A 335 1.93 -4.32 11.80
CA LEU A 335 3.25 -3.87 11.39
C LEU A 335 4.23 -5.04 11.30
N TYR A 336 4.23 -5.94 12.29
CA TYR A 336 5.03 -7.16 12.29
C TYR A 336 4.73 -8.02 11.06
N SER A 337 3.45 -8.18 10.71
CA SER A 337 3.06 -8.98 9.56
C SER A 337 3.70 -8.48 8.26
N LEU A 338 3.90 -7.17 8.10
CA LEU A 338 4.56 -6.59 6.92
C LEU A 338 6.03 -6.99 6.80
N TYR A 339 6.75 -7.02 7.92
CA TYR A 339 8.16 -7.43 7.95
C TYR A 339 8.32 -8.95 7.88
N SER A 340 7.31 -9.69 8.32
CA SER A 340 7.26 -11.15 8.18
C SER A 340 6.89 -11.62 6.76
N LEU A 341 6.43 -10.73 5.86
CA LEU A 341 6.19 -11.07 4.46
C LEU A 341 7.54 -11.30 3.76
N VAL A 342 7.90 -12.56 3.49
CA VAL A 342 9.08 -13.01 2.70
C VAL A 342 10.39 -12.31 3.10
N ASP A 343 11.21 -12.96 3.91
CA ASP A 343 12.62 -12.57 4.14
C ASP A 343 13.56 -13.30 3.15
#